data_AF-A0A5N8VGU0-F1
#
_entry.id   AF-A0A5N8VGU0-F1
#
_cell.length_a   1.000
_cell.length_b   1.000
_cell.length_c   1.000
_cell.angle_alpha   90.00
_cell.angle_beta   90.00
_cell.angle_gamma   90.00
#
_symmetry.space_group_name_H-M   'P 1'
#
loop_
_entity.id
_entity.type
_entity.pdbx_description
1 polymer ?
#
loop_
_entity_poly.entity_id
_entity_poly.type
_entity_poly.pdbx_seq_one_letter_code
_entity_poly.pdbx_strand_id
1 'polypeptide(L)' 'MPARDNFHSLMRIGPVQIGTHRDRNGRITHAAVCTADRCGWSADYSSQTAAQLAARTHRCRVA' A
#
# COMPACT_ATOMS: atom_id res chain seq x y z
N MET A 1 -22.38 -9.58 -4.86
CA MET A 1 -21.21 -10.19 -4.18
C MET A 1 -20.16 -9.10 -4.06
N PRO A 2 -19.63 -8.76 -2.87
CA PRO A 2 -18.57 -7.78 -2.80
C PRO A 2 -17.37 -8.36 -3.56
N ALA A 3 -16.87 -7.63 -4.56
CA ALA A 3 -15.60 -7.96 -5.17
C ALA A 3 -14.59 -7.96 -4.02
N ARG A 4 -14.15 -9.15 -3.61
CA ARG A 4 -13.10 -9.21 -2.63
C ARG A 4 -11.88 -8.61 -3.31
N ASP A 5 -11.56 -7.36 -3.00
CA ASP A 5 -10.25 -6.78 -3.26
C ASP A 5 -9.26 -7.55 -2.38
N ASN A 6 -9.00 -8.79 -2.80
CA ASN A 6 -8.10 -9.69 -2.13
C ASN A 6 -6.70 -9.13 -2.36
N PHE A 7 -6.16 -8.44 -1.35
CA PHE A 7 -4.76 -8.08 -1.36
C PHE A 7 -3.95 -9.37 -1.25
N HIS A 8 -3.44 -9.87 -2.38
CA HIS A 8 -2.80 -11.18 -2.46
C HIS A 8 -1.34 -11.17 -1.97
N SER A 9 -0.74 -10.00 -1.84
CA SER A 9 0.63 -9.83 -1.35
C SER A 9 0.67 -8.60 -0.45
N LEU A 10 0.64 -8.85 0.86
CA LEU A 10 0.79 -7.83 1.89
C LEU A 10 2.25 -7.84 2.36
N MET A 11 3.01 -6.83 1.95
CA MET A 11 4.37 -6.58 2.42
C MET A 11 4.34 -5.47 3.47
N ARG A 12 5.13 -5.57 4.53
CA ARG A 12 5.24 -4.50 5.54
C ARG A 12 6.66 -3.94 5.57
N ILE A 13 6.79 -2.63 5.52
CA ILE A 13 8.05 -1.89 5.64
C ILE A 13 7.85 -0.82 6.74
N GLY A 14 8.41 -1.06 7.91
CA GLY A 14 8.18 -0.21 9.08
C GLY A 14 6.69 -0.13 9.43
N PRO A 15 6.12 1.08 9.64
CA PRO A 15 4.68 1.25 9.88
C PRO A 15 3.84 1.20 8.60
N VAL A 16 4.45 0.99 7.42
CA VAL A 16 3.73 0.99 6.13
C VAL A 16 3.42 -0.44 5.70
N GLN A 17 2.16 -0.73 5.38
CA GLN A 17 1.72 -1.93 4.70
C GLN A 17 1.51 -1.66 3.21
N ILE A 18 1.97 -2.57 2.35
CA ILE A 18 1.84 -2.53 0.91
C ILE A 18 1.01 -3.73 0.49
N GLY A 19 -0.16 -3.50 -0.08
CA GLY A 19 -1.03 -4.53 -0.62
C GLY A 19 -1.09 -4.48 -2.14
N THR A 20 -0.95 -5.63 -2.78
CA THR A 20 -1.18 -5.76 -4.22
C THR A 20 -2.64 -6.14 -4.49
N HIS A 21 -3.37 -5.31 -5.24
CA HIS A 21 -4.72 -5.62 -5.71
C HIS A 21 -4.81 -5.55 -7.24
N ARG A 22 -5.95 -5.97 -7.79
CA ARG A 22 -6.26 -5.77 -9.21
C ARG A 22 -7.34 -4.71 -9.33
N ASP A 23 -7.10 -3.69 -10.14
CA ASP A 23 -8.11 -2.68 -10.43
C ASP A 23 -9.26 -3.27 -11.29
N ARG A 24 -10.31 -2.46 -11.49
CA ARG A 24 -11.47 -2.84 -12.32
C ARG A 24 -11.12 -3.11 -13.79
N ASN A 25 -9.93 -2.70 -14.24
CA ASN A 25 -9.41 -2.90 -15.58
C ASN A 25 -8.48 -4.12 -15.66
N GLY A 26 -8.33 -4.87 -14.57
CA GLY A 26 -7.47 -6.06 -14.47
C GLY A 26 -5.98 -5.76 -14.31
N ARG A 27 -5.58 -4.51 -14.09
CA ARG A 27 -4.18 -4.13 -13.86
C ARG A 27 -3.79 -4.40 -12.42
N ILE A 28 -2.57 -4.88 -12.25
CA ILE A 28 -1.97 -5.06 -10.93
C ILE A 28 -1.56 -3.69 -10.41
N THR A 29 -2.07 -3.33 -9.24
CA THR A 29 -1.78 -2.09 -8.54
C THR A 29 -1.32 -2.40 -7.12
N HIS A 30 -0.51 -1.52 -6.57
CA HIS A 30 0.12 -1.68 -5.26
C HIS A 30 -0.28 -0.50 -4.39
N ALA A 31 -1.12 -0.74 -3.40
CA ALA A 31 -1.55 0.24 -2.41
C ALA A 31 -0.56 0.23 -1.24
N ALA A 32 0.13 1.33 -0.98
CA ALA A 32 0.93 1.53 0.22
C ALA A 32 0.14 2.38 1.23
N VAL A 33 0.02 1.91 2.46
CA VAL A 33 -0.76 2.56 3.53
C VAL A 33 0.06 2.56 4.81
N CYS A 34 0.23 3.73 5.43
CA CYS A 34 0.82 3.84 6.75
C CYS A 34 -0.22 3.46 7.81
N THR A 35 0.06 2.42 8.57
CA THR A 35 -0.80 1.94 9.66
C THR A 35 -0.47 2.59 11.01
N ALA A 36 0.38 3.61 11.03
CA ALA A 36 0.60 4.40 12.23
C ALA A 36 -0.65 5.20 12.56
N ASP A 37 -1.01 5.22 13.84
CA ASP A 37 -2.19 5.94 14.32
C ASP A 37 -2.12 7.42 13.91
N ARG A 38 -3.20 7.92 13.30
CA ARG A 38 -3.34 9.33 12.85
C ARG A 38 -2.38 9.81 11.76
N CYS A 39 -1.60 8.95 11.11
CA CYS A 39 -0.81 9.36 9.94
C CYS A 39 -1.68 9.59 8.70
N GLY A 40 -2.60 8.65 8.41
CA GLY A 40 -3.54 8.77 7.29
C GLY A 40 -2.91 8.70 5.89
N TRP A 41 -1.60 8.42 5.79
CA TRP A 41 -0.92 8.33 4.51
C TRP A 41 -1.30 7.05 3.77
N SER A 42 -1.80 7.20 2.55
CA SER A 42 -2.04 6.11 1.62
C SER A 42 -1.75 6.56 0.19
N ALA A 43 -1.22 5.67 -0.63
CA ALA A 43 -0.91 5.94 -2.03
C ALA A 43 -0.95 4.66 -2.86
N ASP A 44 -1.55 4.75 -4.06
CA ASP A 44 -1.60 3.67 -5.02
C ASP A 44 -0.54 3.84 -6.11
N TYR A 45 0.15 2.74 -6.43
CA TYR A 45 1.22 2.70 -7.42
C TYR A 45 0.96 1.60 -8.46
N SER A 46 1.38 1.83 -9.69
CA SER A 46 1.34 0.80 -10.75
C SER A 46 2.49 -0.21 -10.67
N SER A 47 3.49 0.03 -9.82
CA SER A 47 4.64 -0.87 -9.65
C SER A 47 4.97 -1.11 -8.18
N GLN A 48 5.36 -2.35 -7.87
CA GLN A 48 5.73 -2.76 -6.52
C GLN A 48 6.92 -1.97 -6.00
N THR A 49 7.91 -1.73 -6.88
CA THR A 49 9.15 -1.04 -6.53
C THR A 49 8.88 0.42 -6.15
N ALA A 50 7.95 1.10 -6.83
CA ALA A 50 7.55 2.46 -6.47
C ALA A 50 6.86 2.49 -5.09
N ALA A 51 5.96 1.55 -4.82
CA ALA A 51 5.30 1.42 -3.52
C ALA A 51 6.31 1.14 -2.39
N GLN A 52 7.28 0.26 -2.63
CA GLN A 52 8.35 -0.04 -1.67
C GLN A 52 9.26 1.16 -1.42
N LEU A 53 9.63 1.90 -2.47
CA LEU A 53 10.45 3.10 -2.34
C LEU A 53 9.73 4.16 -1.50
N ALA A 54 8.45 4.41 -1.80
CA ALA A 54 7.62 5.34 -1.04
C ALA A 54 7.49 4.91 0.42
N ALA A 55 7.27 3.62 0.69
CA ALA A 55 7.22 3.10 2.05
C ALA A 55 8.55 3.27 2.81
N ARG A 56 9.69 3.11 2.14
CA ARG A 56 11.03 3.30 2.72
C ARG A 56 11.37 4.76 2.99
N THR A 57 10.91 5.67 2.14
CA THR A 57 11.14 7.13 2.30
C THR A 57 10.07 7.79 3.17
N HIS A 58 8.97 7.11 3.46
CA HIS A 58 7.92 7.60 4.33
C HIS A 58 8.44 7.78 5.77
N ARG A 59 8.52 9.03 6.21
CA ARG A 59 8.80 9.38 7.59
C ARG A 59 7.50 9.63 8.33
N CYS A 60 7.02 8.62 9.05
CA CYS A 60 5.88 8.81 9.94
C CYS A 60 6.29 9.78 11.06
N ARG A 61 5.61 10.93 11.12
CA ARG A 61 5.86 11.96 12.14
C ARG A 61 5.13 11.67 13.46
N VAL A 62 4.21 10.71 13.45
CA VAL A 62 3.54 10.21 14.65
C VAL A 62 4.42 9.10 15.20
N ALA A 63 5.23 9.43 16.21
CA ALA A 63 6.03 8.52 17.01
C ALA A 63 5.35 8.29 18.35
#